data_AF-A0A840MZ51-F1
#
_entry.id   AF-A0A840MZ51-F1
#
_cell.length_a   1.000
_cell.length_b   1.000
_cell.length_c   1.000
_cell.angle_alpha   90.00
_cell.angle_beta   90.00
_cell.angle_gamma   90.00
#
_symmetry.space_group_name_H-M   'P 1'
#
loop_
_entity.id
_entity.type
_entity.pdbx_description
1 polymer ?
#
loop_
_entity_poly.entity_id
_entity_poly.type
_entity_poly.pdbx_seq_one_letter_code
_entity_poly.pdbx_strand_id
1 'polypeptide(L)'
;MTGIAFAALFGVVIVTLRLATGGYGGPSSIPECNSNTTRDMLQDAFKDSPQATLGLKLLKIGDIGVVGKDLLDENEKVRHRVCVADIFTNRGRKPVFFNMSWADAQKSQVYLEAPMLPF
;
A
#
# COMPACT_ATOMS: atom_id res chain seq x y z
N MET A 1 19.83 -2.25 -2.76
CA MET A 1 19.83 -0.79 -2.99
C MET A 1 19.93 -0.53 -4.47
N THR A 2 18.80 -0.33 -5.15
CA THR A 2 18.67 0.31 -6.47
C THR A 2 17.19 0.67 -6.63
N GLY A 3 16.77 1.78 -6.03
CA GLY A 3 15.40 2.30 -6.15
C GLY A 3 15.31 3.21 -7.37
N ILE A 4 14.46 2.85 -8.34
CA ILE A 4 14.19 3.67 -9.52
C ILE A 4 13.06 4.64 -9.14
N ALA A 5 13.37 5.93 -9.06
CA ALA A 5 12.40 6.98 -8.82
C ALA A 5 11.79 7.43 -10.15
N PHE A 6 10.48 7.22 -10.33
CA PHE A 6 9.71 7.86 -11.39
C PHE A 6 8.98 9.07 -10.83
N ALA A 7 9.35 10.26 -11.30
CA ALA A 7 8.69 11.52 -10.98
C ALA A 7 7.38 11.63 -11.79
N ALA A 8 6.24 11.75 -11.10
CA ALA A 8 4.94 11.95 -11.74
C ALA A 8 4.68 13.45 -11.98
N LEU A 9 4.50 13.80 -13.25
CA LEU A 9 4.17 15.13 -13.76
C LEU A 9 2.67 15.45 -13.63
N PHE A 10 2.02 15.25 -12.48
CA PHE A 10 0.66 15.78 -12.26
C PHE A 10 0.47 16.14 -10.78
N GLY A 11 -0.06 17.34 -10.52
CA GLY A 11 -0.18 17.98 -9.20
C GLY A 11 -1.16 17.33 -8.21
N VAL A 12 -1.11 16.01 -8.07
CA VAL A 12 -1.80 15.23 -7.04
C VAL A 12 -0.72 14.82 -6.05
N VAL A 13 -0.99 15.04 -4.76
CA VAL A 13 -0.08 14.63 -3.66
C VAL A 13 -0.05 13.10 -3.63
N ILE A 14 0.88 12.49 -4.35
CA ILE A 14 1.11 11.04 -4.33
C ILE A 14 1.95 10.75 -3.09
N VAL A 15 1.31 10.16 -2.07
CA VAL A 15 2.00 9.66 -0.88
C VAL A 15 2.73 8.37 -1.25
N THR A 16 4.06 8.49 -1.29
CA THR A 16 5.08 7.44 -1.30
C THR A 16 4.83 6.13 -2.07
N LEU A 17 5.46 6.03 -3.24
CA LEU A 17 5.58 4.84 -4.09
C LEU A 17 6.61 3.86 -3.48
N ARG A 18 6.21 2.67 -3.03
CA ARG A 18 7.17 1.57 -2.75
C ARG A 18 6.67 0.23 -3.27
N LEU A 19 7.59 -0.47 -3.94
CA LEU A 19 7.37 -1.75 -4.61
C LEU A 19 7.84 -2.87 -3.69
N ALA A 20 6.96 -3.84 -3.40
CA ALA A 20 7.38 -5.06 -2.72
C ALA A 20 8.08 -5.98 -3.73
N THR A 21 9.41 -5.94 -3.77
CA THR A 21 10.21 -6.93 -4.49
C THR A 21 10.42 -8.14 -3.60
N GLY A 22 9.57 -9.15 -3.73
CA GLY A 22 9.88 -10.50 -3.22
C GLY A 22 11.10 -11.03 -3.98
N GLY A 23 12.12 -11.52 -3.26
CA GLY A 23 13.35 -12.06 -3.87
C GLY A 23 13.07 -13.08 -4.97
N TYR A 24 13.92 -13.09 -6.02
CA TYR A 24 13.97 -14.05 -7.13
C TYR A 24 12.69 -14.89 -7.34
N GLY A 25 11.58 -14.22 -7.68
CA GLY A 25 10.28 -14.89 -7.81
C GLY A 25 9.06 -13.98 -7.82
N GLY A 26 9.14 -12.78 -7.25
CA GLY A 26 7.98 -11.87 -7.14
C GLY A 26 6.78 -12.48 -6.39
N PRO A 27 5.80 -11.68 -5.98
CA PRO A 27 4.55 -12.24 -5.49
C PRO A 27 3.80 -12.89 -6.66
N SER A 28 3.32 -14.14 -6.49
CA SER A 28 2.50 -14.85 -7.49
C SER A 28 1.07 -14.30 -7.61
N SER A 29 0.64 -13.51 -6.63
CA SER A 29 -0.66 -12.84 -6.54
C SER A 29 -0.55 -11.58 -5.68
N ILE A 30 -1.49 -10.64 -5.83
CA ILE A 30 -1.61 -9.50 -4.91
C ILE A 30 -1.93 -10.04 -3.51
N PRO A 31 -1.15 -9.68 -2.48
CA PRO A 31 -1.32 -10.22 -1.14
C PRO A 31 -2.70 -9.92 -0.56
N GLU A 32 -3.15 -10.78 0.37
CA GLU A 32 -4.37 -10.56 1.14
C GLU A 32 -4.25 -9.33 2.03
N CYS A 33 -5.35 -8.59 2.21
CA CYS A 33 -5.35 -7.37 3.03
C CYS A 33 -4.80 -7.61 4.44
N ASN A 34 -5.16 -8.74 5.07
CA ASN A 34 -4.71 -9.07 6.43
C ASN A 34 -3.40 -9.88 6.46
N SER A 35 -2.66 -9.94 5.35
CA SER A 35 -1.37 -10.61 5.32
C SER A 35 -0.28 -9.78 6.03
N ASN A 36 0.76 -10.46 6.52
CA ASN A 36 1.93 -9.78 7.08
C ASN A 36 2.61 -8.89 6.04
N THR A 37 2.68 -9.34 4.78
CA THR A 37 3.25 -8.54 3.68
C THR A 37 2.52 -7.22 3.49
N THR A 38 1.18 -7.21 3.50
CA THR A 38 0.40 -5.98 3.39
C THR A 38 0.61 -5.06 4.60
N ARG A 39 0.72 -5.63 5.81
CA ARG A 39 1.04 -4.87 7.03
C ARG A 39 2.40 -4.18 6.93
N ASP A 40 3.43 -4.91 6.47
CA ASP A 40 4.77 -4.38 6.29
C ASP A 40 4.81 -3.25 5.25
N MET A 41 4.15 -3.46 4.09
CA MET A 41 4.02 -2.43 3.06
C MET A 41 3.34 -1.17 3.59
N LEU A 42 2.25 -1.33 4.34
CA LEU A 42 1.51 -0.20 4.91
C LEU A 42 2.34 0.53 5.98
N GLN A 43 3.05 -0.22 6.84
CA GLN A 43 3.93 0.35 7.85
C GLN A 43 5.05 1.18 7.22
N ASP A 44 5.67 0.68 6.15
CA ASP A 44 6.70 1.41 5.43
C ASP A 44 6.11 2.65 4.72
N ALA A 45 4.95 2.52 4.07
CA ALA A 45 4.25 3.66 3.47
C ALA A 45 4.01 4.78 4.49
N PHE A 46 3.65 4.44 5.74
CA PHE A 46 3.53 5.40 6.83
C PHE A 46 4.87 6.04 7.21
N LYS A 47 5.93 5.25 7.40
CA LYS A 47 7.26 5.77 7.78
C LYS A 47 7.82 6.74 6.76
N ASP A 48 7.61 6.47 5.47
CA ASP A 48 8.16 7.28 4.39
C ASP A 48 7.22 8.41 3.94
N SER A 49 6.02 8.48 4.52
CA SER A 49 5.04 9.50 4.16
C SER A 49 5.50 10.91 4.54
N PRO A 50 5.09 11.95 3.80
CA PRO A 50 5.32 13.34 4.19
C PRO A 50 4.79 13.66 5.61
N GLN A 51 3.71 12.99 6.02
CA GLN A 51 3.10 13.14 7.33
C GLN A 51 4.03 12.65 8.45
N ALA A 52 4.83 11.62 8.21
CA ALA A 52 5.84 11.18 9.17
C ALA A 52 6.92 12.25 9.37
N THR A 53 7.35 12.93 8.31
CA THR A 53 8.25 14.10 8.42
C THR A 53 7.62 15.24 9.22
N LEU A 54 6.30 15.40 9.16
CA LEU A 54 5.53 16.38 9.93
C LEU A 54 5.18 15.92 11.36
N GLY A 55 5.76 14.82 11.84
CA GLY A 55 5.63 14.34 13.22
C GLY A 55 4.44 13.40 13.47
N LEU A 56 3.75 12.91 12.44
CA LEU A 56 2.81 11.81 12.57
C LEU A 56 3.58 10.53 12.89
N LYS A 57 3.25 9.89 14.01
CA LYS A 57 3.86 8.62 14.43
C LYS A 57 2.83 7.52 14.34
N LEU A 58 3.10 6.51 13.52
CA LEU A 58 2.36 5.25 13.53
C LEU A 58 2.64 4.52 14.84
N LEU A 59 1.60 4.26 15.63
CA LEU A 59 1.69 3.51 16.89
C LEU A 59 1.35 2.03 16.66
N LYS A 60 0.30 1.76 15.89
CA LYS A 60 -0.19 0.41 15.62
C LYS A 60 -1.03 0.38 14.35
N ILE A 61 -0.91 -0.74 13.61
CA ILE A 61 -1.88 -1.15 12.59
C ILE A 61 -2.80 -2.19 13.23
N GLY A 62 -4.09 -1.87 13.33
CA GLY A 62 -5.15 -2.71 13.86
C GLY A 62 -5.59 -3.77 12.85
N ASP A 63 -6.89 -4.00 12.79
CA ASP A 63 -7.47 -4.94 11.83
C ASP A 63 -7.38 -4.38 10.41
N ILE A 64 -7.16 -5.28 9.45
CA ILE A 64 -7.19 -4.96 8.03
C ILE A 64 -8.24 -5.83 7.35
N GLY A 65 -9.17 -5.19 6.65
CA GLY A 65 -10.24 -5.85 5.91
C GLY A 65 -10.20 -5.55 4.41
N VAL A 66 -10.84 -6.40 3.63
CA VAL A 66 -11.14 -6.15 2.21
C VAL A 66 -12.35 -5.22 2.12
N VAL A 67 -12.29 -4.26 1.20
CA VAL A 67 -13.40 -3.37 0.88
C VAL A 67 -13.96 -3.76 -0.47
N GLY A 68 -15.19 -4.25 -0.49
CA GLY A 68 -15.85 -4.66 -1.73
C GLY A 68 -15.31 -5.97 -2.29
N LYS A 69 -15.33 -6.10 -3.62
CA LYS A 69 -14.86 -7.29 -4.34
C LYS A 69 -13.54 -7.00 -5.04
N ASP A 70 -12.68 -8.01 -5.11
CA ASP A 70 -11.48 -7.96 -5.91
C ASP A 70 -11.83 -7.76 -7.39
N LEU A 71 -11.09 -6.87 -8.05
CA LEU A 71 -11.16 -6.75 -9.50
C LEU A 71 -10.24 -7.80 -10.09
N LEU A 72 -10.84 -8.72 -10.84
CA LEU A 72 -10.13 -9.80 -11.52
C LEU A 72 -9.73 -9.37 -12.93
N ASP A 73 -8.67 -9.98 -13.46
CA ASP A 73 -8.34 -9.91 -14.88
C ASP A 73 -9.06 -11.01 -15.68
N GLU A 74 -8.78 -11.07 -16.98
CA GLU A 74 -9.36 -12.05 -17.92
C GLU A 74 -9.05 -13.51 -17.57
N ASN A 75 -8.10 -13.77 -16.66
CA ASN A 75 -7.71 -15.11 -16.20
C ASN A 75 -8.15 -15.37 -14.75
N GLU A 76 -9.15 -14.64 -14.26
CA GLU A 76 -9.66 -14.72 -12.89
C GLU A 76 -8.62 -14.41 -11.80
N LYS A 77 -7.51 -13.73 -12.15
CA LYS A 77 -6.49 -13.34 -11.16
C LYS A 77 -6.76 -11.96 -10.61
N VAL A 78 -6.51 -11.76 -9.33
CA VAL A 78 -6.64 -10.45 -8.68
C VAL A 78 -5.71 -9.43 -9.34
N ARG A 79 -6.31 -8.45 -10.00
CA ARG A 79 -5.64 -7.32 -10.65
C ARG A 79 -5.59 -6.11 -9.74
N HIS A 80 -6.62 -5.90 -8.95
CA HIS A 80 -6.73 -4.78 -8.04
C HIS A 80 -7.60 -5.14 -6.83
N ARG A 81 -7.14 -4.74 -5.65
CA ARG A 81 -7.80 -4.99 -4.36
C ARG A 81 -7.83 -3.71 -3.55
N VAL A 82 -8.99 -3.42 -2.96
CA VAL A 82 -9.15 -2.30 -2.01
C VAL A 82 -9.19 -2.87 -0.60
N CYS A 83 -8.40 -2.30 0.28
CA CYS A 83 -8.34 -2.68 1.69
C CYS A 83 -8.64 -1.46 2.58
N VAL A 84 -9.05 -1.74 3.81
CA VAL A 84 -9.15 -0.75 4.89
C VAL A 84 -8.39 -1.26 6.10
N ALA A 85 -7.55 -0.42 6.68
CA ALA A 85 -6.85 -0.70 7.93
C ALA A 85 -7.28 0.27 9.03
N ASP A 86 -7.44 -0.23 10.25
CA ASP A 86 -7.51 0.60 11.44
C ASP A 86 -6.12 1.10 11.81
N ILE A 87 -5.87 2.41 11.69
CA ILE A 87 -4.57 3.00 12.01
C ILE A 87 -4.65 3.78 13.31
N PHE A 88 -3.70 3.50 14.20
CA PHE A 88 -3.50 4.22 15.44
C PHE A 88 -2.24 5.06 15.32
N THR A 89 -2.38 6.38 15.47
CA THR A 89 -1.27 7.33 15.47
C THR A 89 -1.23 8.12 16.77
N ASN A 90 -0.18 8.90 16.97
CA ASN A 90 -0.11 9.90 18.04
C ASN A 90 -1.19 11.00 17.95
N ARG A 91 -1.97 11.05 16.86
CA ARG A 91 -3.08 12.00 16.67
C ARG A 91 -4.47 11.36 16.75
N GLY A 92 -4.53 10.05 16.98
CA GLY A 92 -5.79 9.32 17.18
C GLY A 92 -5.91 8.07 16.31
N ARG A 93 -7.12 7.52 16.27
CA ARG A 93 -7.48 6.36 15.45
C ARG A 93 -8.25 6.81 14.22
N LYS A 94 -7.87 6.33 13.04
CA LYS A 94 -8.62 6.55 11.78
C LYS A 94 -8.56 5.31 10.88
N PRO A 95 -9.64 5.00 10.16
CA PRO A 95 -9.59 4.02 9.08
C PRO A 95 -8.81 4.60 7.90
N VAL A 96 -7.94 3.79 7.30
CA VAL A 96 -7.18 4.15 6.10
C VAL A 96 -7.51 3.19 4.99
N PHE A 97 -8.07 3.73 3.92
CA PHE A 97 -8.34 3.00 2.70
C PHE A 97 -7.08 3.02 1.84
N PHE A 98 -6.73 1.86 1.29
CA PHE A 98 -5.61 1.75 0.38
C PHE A 98 -5.90 0.73 -0.71
N ASN A 99 -5.36 1.01 -1.89
CA ASN A 99 -5.48 0.18 -3.07
C ASN A 99 -4.19 -0.60 -3.27
N MET A 100 -4.31 -1.84 -3.70
CA MET A 100 -3.19 -2.66 -4.14
C MET A 100 -3.40 -3.09 -5.58
N SER A 101 -2.40 -2.87 -6.42
CA SER A 101 -2.40 -3.28 -7.82
C SER A 101 -1.01 -3.77 -8.24
N TRP A 102 -0.91 -4.40 -9.40
CA TRP A 102 0.40 -4.66 -10.00
C TRP A 102 1.08 -3.35 -10.42
N ALA A 103 2.37 -3.22 -10.12
CA ALA A 103 3.19 -2.07 -10.48
C ALA A 103 3.79 -2.20 -11.89
N ASP A 104 3.88 -3.43 -12.42
CA ASP A 104 4.46 -3.73 -13.71
C ASP A 104 3.58 -4.71 -14.51
N ALA A 105 3.78 -4.75 -15.82
CA ALA A 105 3.06 -5.67 -16.71
C ALA A 105 3.47 -7.13 -16.52
N GLN A 106 4.64 -7.38 -15.93
CA GLN A 106 5.18 -8.72 -15.64
C GLN A 106 4.59 -9.32 -14.35
N LYS A 107 3.76 -8.55 -13.62
CA LYS A 107 3.20 -8.88 -12.31
C LYS A 107 4.27 -9.31 -11.31
N SER A 108 5.41 -8.63 -11.31
CA SER A 108 6.55 -8.95 -10.42
C SER A 108 6.60 -8.09 -9.16
N GLN A 109 5.88 -6.96 -9.16
CA GLN A 109 5.86 -5.99 -8.09
C GLN A 109 4.44 -5.53 -7.79
N VAL A 110 4.11 -5.41 -6.50
CA VAL A 110 2.82 -4.86 -6.05
C VAL A 110 3.01 -3.41 -5.62
N TYR A 111 2.12 -2.56 -6.13
CA TYR A 111 1.96 -1.16 -5.78
C TYR A 111 0.88 -1.02 -4.71
N LEU A 112 1.16 -0.26 -3.65
CA LEU A 112 0.19 0.14 -2.63
C LEU A 112 0.02 1.66 -2.68
N GLU A 113 -1.23 2.11 -2.79
CA GLU A 113 -1.61 3.51 -2.80
C GLU A 113 -2.58 3.80 -1.65
N ALA A 114 -2.22 4.73 -0.77
CA ALA A 114 -3.07 5.23 0.29
C ALA A 114 -3.37 6.71 0.04
N PRO A 115 -4.49 7.05 -0.64
CA PRO A 115 -4.74 8.41 -1.12
C PRO A 115 -4.90 9.45 0.01
N MET A 116 -5.21 9.01 1.24
CA MET A 116 -5.31 9.89 2.41
C MET A 116 -4.78 9.17 3.65
N LEU A 117 -3.55 9.50 4.08
CA LEU A 117 -3.10 9.17 5.43
C LEU A 117 -3.73 10.16 6.42
N PRO A 118 -4.18 9.70 7.60
CA PRO A 118 -4.97 10.51 8.52
C PRO A 118 -4.14 11.63 9.13
N PHE A 119 -4.72 12.84 9.10
CA PHE A 119 -4.17 14.08 9.66
C PHE A 119 -4.27 14.14 11.19
#